data_AF-A0A661VIL1-F1
#
_entry.id   AF-A0A661VIL1-F1
#
_cell.length_a   1.000
_cell.length_b   1.000
_cell.length_c   1.000
_cell.angle_alpha   90.00
_cell.angle_beta   90.00
_cell.angle_gamma   90.00
#
_symmetry.space_group_name_H-M   'P 1'
#
loop_
_entity.id
_entity.type
_entity.pdbx_description
1 polymer ?
#
loop_
_entity_poly.entity_id
_entity_poly.type
_entity_poly.pdbx_seq_one_letter_code
_entity_poly.pdbx_strand_id
1 'polypeptide(L)'
;MISDLKEPEDIKSRFFDLLSKDEELAKATIKQSSWLAKYIWDEKKETLRKRGITWQMVMSAVRNSYPLVLSWILGRFSWRDLLDFIEKQLEHMVIIIAGA
;
A
#
# COMPACT_ATOMS: atom_id res chain seq x y z
N MET A 1 12.15 3.77 -3.61
CA MET A 1 11.38 4.04 -4.86
C MET A 1 9.98 4.57 -4.55
N ILE A 2 9.34 4.06 -3.48
CA ILE A 2 8.12 4.63 -2.91
C ILE A 2 8.29 5.05 -1.45
N SER A 3 9.41 4.68 -0.81
CA SER A 3 9.77 4.98 0.58
C SER A 3 9.76 6.46 0.99
N ASP A 4 9.77 7.39 0.03
CA ASP A 4 9.73 8.84 0.26
C ASP A 4 8.30 9.43 0.18
N LEU A 5 7.28 8.61 -0.02
CA LEU A 5 5.88 9.04 0.01
C LEU A 5 5.50 9.55 1.39
N LYS A 6 4.85 10.71 1.42
CA LYS A 6 4.29 11.27 2.66
C LYS A 6 3.17 10.37 3.17
N GLU A 7 3.00 10.35 4.48
CA GLU A 7 1.90 9.63 5.12
C GLU A 7 0.58 10.34 4.80
N PRO A 8 -0.43 9.63 4.27
CA PRO A 8 -1.76 10.20 4.08
C PRO A 8 -2.51 10.20 5.42
N GLU A 9 -2.17 11.17 6.28
CA GLU A 9 -2.71 11.31 7.64
C GLU A 9 -4.24 11.45 7.67
N ASP A 10 -4.82 12.11 6.65
CA ASP A 10 -6.26 12.25 6.46
C ASP A 10 -6.95 10.90 6.25
N ILE A 11 -6.37 10.05 5.40
CA ILE A 11 -6.88 8.70 5.13
C ILE A 11 -6.73 7.83 6.37
N LYS A 12 -5.59 7.93 7.07
CA LYS A 12 -5.34 7.21 8.31
C LYS A 12 -6.39 7.54 9.38
N SER A 13 -6.61 8.83 9.63
CA SER A 13 -7.61 9.30 10.61
C SER A 13 -9.01 8.82 10.24
N ARG A 14 -9.38 8.92 8.95
CA ARG A 14 -10.69 8.47 8.47
C ARG A 14 -10.92 6.98 8.71
N PHE A 15 -9.92 6.14 8.44
CA PHE A 15 -10.04 4.70 8.71
C PHE A 15 -10.03 4.36 10.19
N PHE A 16 -9.26 5.10 11.00
CA PHE A 16 -9.27 4.94 12.45
C PHE A 16 -10.66 5.24 13.04
N ASP A 17 -11.29 6.33 12.59
CA ASP A 17 -12.67 6.67 12.98
C ASP A 17 -13.67 5.63 12.51
N LEU A 18 -13.50 5.11 11.27
CA LEU A 18 -14.38 4.09 10.72
C LEU A 18 -14.27 2.77 11.47
N LEU A 19 -13.05 2.35 11.85
CA LEU A 19 -12.81 1.16 12.67
C LEU A 19 -13.53 1.24 14.03
N SER A 20 -13.66 2.44 14.59
CA SER A 20 -14.35 2.67 15.87
C SER A 20 -15.87 2.66 15.73
N LYS A 21 -16.41 2.93 14.54
CA LYS A 21 -17.86 3.01 14.27
C LYS A 21 -18.43 1.72 13.71
N ASP A 22 -17.72 1.11 12.77
CA ASP A 22 -18.12 -0.11 12.07
C ASP A 22 -16.87 -0.89 11.63
N GLU A 23 -16.42 -1.78 12.51
CA GLU A 23 -15.18 -2.52 12.33
C GLU A 23 -15.21 -3.44 11.11
N GLU A 24 -16.36 -4.07 10.81
CA GLU A 24 -16.47 -4.97 9.66
C GLU A 24 -16.42 -4.21 8.34
N LEU A 25 -17.17 -3.11 8.22
CA LEU A 25 -17.14 -2.25 7.03
C LEU A 25 -15.76 -1.63 6.84
N ALA A 26 -15.12 -1.19 7.93
CA ALA A 26 -13.77 -0.65 7.89
C ALA A 26 -12.77 -1.68 7.36
N LYS A 27 -12.76 -2.89 7.93
CA LYS A 27 -11.88 -3.98 7.49
C LYS A 27 -12.13 -4.36 6.05
N ALA A 28 -13.39 -4.45 5.61
CA ALA A 28 -13.74 -4.74 4.23
C ALA A 28 -13.20 -3.66 3.26
N THR A 29 -13.32 -2.39 3.64
CA THR A 29 -12.86 -1.25 2.84
C THR A 29 -11.32 -1.18 2.79
N ILE A 30 -10.65 -1.38 3.93
CA ILE A 30 -9.18 -1.45 4.00
C ILE A 30 -8.67 -2.63 3.16
N LYS A 31 -9.35 -3.79 3.24
CA LYS A 31 -9.00 -5.00 2.49
C LYS A 31 -9.10 -4.82 0.98
N GLN A 32 -10.04 -4.01 0.49
CA GLN A 32 -10.10 -3.69 -0.94
C GLN A 32 -8.79 -3.07 -1.44
N SER A 33 -8.02 -2.40 -0.58
CA SER A 33 -6.62 -1.97 -0.82
C SER A 33 -6.42 -1.03 -2.03
N SER A 34 -7.48 -0.72 -2.77
CA SER A 34 -7.45 0.04 -4.02
C SER A 34 -7.08 1.50 -3.78
N TRP A 35 -7.46 2.06 -2.64
CA TRP A 35 -7.12 3.42 -2.24
C TRP A 35 -5.60 3.60 -2.08
N LEU A 36 -4.91 2.64 -1.47
CA LEU A 36 -3.47 2.71 -1.22
C LEU A 36 -2.68 2.45 -2.50
N ALA A 37 -3.13 1.50 -3.31
CA ALA A 37 -2.55 1.27 -4.63
C ALA A 37 -2.68 2.51 -5.52
N LYS A 38 -3.87 3.15 -5.53
CA LYS A 38 -4.11 4.39 -6.25
C LYS A 38 -3.21 5.51 -5.75
N TYR A 39 -3.10 5.68 -4.43
CA TYR A 39 -2.23 6.68 -3.83
C TYR A 39 -0.76 6.53 -4.26
N ILE A 40 -0.22 5.31 -4.17
CA ILE A 40 1.16 5.02 -4.60
C ILE A 40 1.33 5.25 -6.10
N TRP A 41 0.36 4.82 -6.91
CA TRP A 41 0.44 4.96 -8.35
C TRP A 41 0.36 6.41 -8.79
N ASP A 42 -0.61 7.17 -8.33
CA ASP A 42 -0.79 8.56 -8.74
C ASP A 42 0.47 9.41 -8.44
N GLU A 43 1.15 9.14 -7.32
CA GLU A 43 2.37 9.86 -6.93
C GLU A 43 3.66 9.35 -7.61
N LYS A 44 3.75 8.05 -7.95
CA LYS A 44 5.02 7.41 -8.37
C LYS A 44 4.96 6.69 -9.72
N LYS A 45 3.85 6.81 -10.46
CA LYS A 45 3.59 6.11 -11.73
C LYS A 45 4.78 6.11 -12.69
N GLU A 46 5.36 7.27 -12.96
CA GLU A 46 6.45 7.39 -13.94
C GLU A 46 7.72 6.68 -13.47
N THR A 47 8.05 6.78 -12.18
CA THR A 47 9.19 6.07 -11.58
C THR A 47 8.98 4.56 -11.58
N LEU A 48 7.77 4.11 -11.24
CA LEU A 48 7.40 2.70 -11.22
C LEU A 48 7.46 2.10 -12.63
N ARG A 49 6.90 2.79 -13.63
CA ARG A 49 6.91 2.35 -15.03
C ARG A 49 8.33 2.22 -15.60
N LYS A 50 9.22 3.17 -15.29
CA LYS A 50 10.64 3.09 -15.70
C LYS A 50 11.36 1.86 -15.16
N ARG A 51 10.85 1.26 -14.08
CA ARG A 51 11.38 0.03 -13.45
C ARG A 51 10.63 -1.24 -13.88
N GLY A 52 9.75 -1.16 -14.87
CA GLY A 52 8.95 -2.30 -15.32
C GLY A 52 7.79 -2.66 -14.37
N ILE A 53 7.49 -1.83 -13.36
CA ILE A 53 6.39 -2.07 -12.43
C ILE A 53 5.07 -1.64 -13.07
N THR A 54 4.11 -2.56 -13.12
CA THR A 54 2.77 -2.32 -13.66
C THR A 54 1.75 -2.02 -12.56
N TRP A 55 0.61 -1.44 -12.94
CA TRP A 55 -0.51 -1.21 -12.03
C TRP A 55 -0.97 -2.50 -11.32
N GLN A 56 -0.97 -3.62 -12.04
CA GLN A 56 -1.36 -4.93 -11.48
C GLN A 56 -0.38 -5.39 -10.39
N MET A 57 0.92 -5.13 -10.55
CA MET A 57 1.93 -5.45 -9.53
C MET A 57 1.72 -4.61 -8.28
N VAL A 58 1.42 -3.31 -8.43
CA VAL A 58 1.09 -2.43 -7.31
C VAL A 58 -0.16 -2.90 -6.58
N MET A 59 -1.24 -3.21 -7.31
CA MET A 59 -2.46 -3.76 -6.72
C MET A 59 -2.18 -5.06 -5.94
N SER A 60 -1.36 -5.95 -6.48
CA SER A 60 -0.99 -7.21 -5.83
C SER A 60 -0.17 -6.98 -4.55
N ALA A 61 0.89 -6.15 -4.63
CA ALA A 61 1.75 -5.85 -3.49
C ALA A 61 0.98 -5.18 -2.34
N VAL A 62 0.11 -4.23 -2.66
CA VAL A 62 -0.72 -3.55 -1.67
C VAL A 62 -1.75 -4.50 -1.05
N ARG A 63 -2.42 -5.34 -1.86
CA ARG A 63 -3.36 -6.34 -1.34
C ARG A 63 -2.70 -7.32 -0.37
N ASN A 64 -1.46 -7.72 -0.64
CA ASN A 64 -0.67 -8.59 0.24
C ASN A 64 -0.22 -7.89 1.52
N SER A 65 -0.21 -6.55 1.56
CA SER A 65 0.16 -5.76 2.72
C SER A 65 -1.01 -5.48 3.69
N TYR A 66 -2.22 -5.97 3.43
CA TYR A 66 -3.43 -5.69 4.23
C TYR A 66 -3.23 -5.76 5.76
N PRO A 67 -2.63 -6.82 6.35
CA PRO A 67 -2.42 -6.87 7.80
C PRO A 67 -1.52 -5.75 8.33
N LEU A 68 -0.54 -5.32 7.53
CA LEU A 68 0.38 -4.23 7.86
C LEU A 68 -0.30 -2.87 7.72
N VAL A 69 -1.16 -2.69 6.70
CA VAL A 69 -1.99 -1.50 6.54
C VAL A 69 -2.91 -1.30 7.75
N LEU A 70 -3.57 -2.37 8.21
CA LEU A 70 -4.40 -2.32 9.40
C LEU A 70 -3.57 -1.96 10.65
N SER A 71 -2.39 -2.57 10.79
CA SER A 71 -1.48 -2.28 11.91
C SER A 71 -0.98 -0.82 11.89
N TRP A 72 -0.75 -0.26 10.70
CA TRP A 72 -0.37 1.14 10.52
C TRP A 72 -1.51 2.09 10.91
N ILE A 73 -2.74 1.81 10.47
CA ILE A 73 -3.92 2.61 10.86
C ILE A 73 -4.10 2.62 12.38
N LEU A 74 -3.86 1.48 13.04
CA LEU A 74 -3.93 1.36 14.50
C LEU A 74 -2.71 1.93 15.25
N GLY A 75 -1.74 2.52 14.55
CA GLY A 75 -0.54 3.11 15.14
C GLY A 75 0.50 2.10 15.65
N ARG A 76 0.37 0.82 15.28
CA ARG A 76 1.27 -0.27 15.68
C ARG A 76 2.38 -0.57 14.67
N PHE A 77 2.33 0.09 13.51
CA PHE A 77 3.29 -0.06 12.43
C PHE A 77 3.56 1.29 11.78
N SER A 78 4.81 1.58 11.42
CA SER A 78 5.14 2.89 10.84
C SER A 78 4.78 2.94 9.36
N TRP A 79 4.46 4.13 8.87
CA TRP A 79 4.20 4.35 7.44
C TRP A 79 5.41 4.00 6.58
N ARG A 80 6.61 4.36 7.04
CA ARG A 80 7.85 4.06 6.34
C ARG A 80 8.09 2.56 6.22
N ASP A 81 7.88 1.80 7.29
CA ASP A 81 8.05 0.34 7.25
C ASP A 81 7.03 -0.33 6.33
N LEU A 82 5.80 0.22 6.25
CA LEU A 82 4.78 -0.25 5.30
C LEU A 82 5.22 -0.03 3.85
N LEU A 83 5.76 1.16 3.54
CA LEU A 83 6.27 1.45 2.20
C LEU A 83 7.47 0.58 1.85
N ASP A 84 8.40 0.37 2.78
CA ASP A 84 9.57 -0.48 2.58
C ASP A 84 9.16 -1.95 2.34
N PHE A 85 8.12 -2.43 3.02
CA PHE A 85 7.55 -3.75 2.75
C PHE A 85 6.96 -3.85 1.34
N ILE A 86 6.13 -2.88 0.94
CA ILE A 86 5.52 -2.86 -0.40
C ILE A 86 6.59 -2.74 -1.49
N GLU A 87 7.62 -1.94 -1.26
CA GLU A 87 8.75 -1.77 -2.17
C GLU A 87 9.48 -3.09 -2.41
N LYS A 88 9.82 -3.82 -1.34
CA LYS A 88 10.45 -5.16 -1.45
C LYS A 88 9.57 -6.15 -2.22
N GLN A 89 8.26 -6.12 -2.00
CA GLN A 89 7.32 -6.96 -2.74
C GLN A 89 7.34 -6.65 -4.24
N LEU A 90 7.35 -5.37 -4.60
CA LEU A 90 7.42 -4.94 -6.00
C LEU A 90 8.73 -5.35 -6.67
N GLU A 91 9.86 -5.18 -5.99
CA GLU A 91 11.18 -5.59 -6.50
C GLU A 91 11.24 -7.10 -6.77
N HIS A 92 10.71 -7.91 -5.84
CA HIS A 92 10.63 -9.36 -6.03
C HIS A 92 9.78 -9.74 -7.25
N MET A 93 8.64 -9.06 -7.47
CA MET A 93 7.78 -9.31 -8.63
C MET A 93 8.47 -8.94 -9.95
N VAL A 94 9.26 -7.87 -9.99
CA VAL A 94 10.05 -7.49 -11.17
C VAL A 94 11.09 -8.55 -11.51
N ILE A 95 11.82 -9.07 -10.50
CA ILE A 95 12.87 -10.08 -10.70
C ILE A 95 12.29 -11.37 -11.29
N ILE A 96 11.14 -11.83 -10.77
CA ILE A 96 10.50 -13.07 -11.27
C ILE A 96 10.11 -12.93 -12.75
N ILE A 97 9.64 -11.76 -13.18
CA ILE A 97 9.23 -11.52 -14.57
C ILE A 97 10.44 -11.34 -15.49
N ALA A 98 11.53 -10.71 -15.01
CA ALA A 98 12.73 -10.49 -15.80
C ALA A 98 13.61 -11.75 -15.95
N GLY A 99 13.48 -12.72 -15.04
CA GLY A 99 14.19 -13.99 -15.08
C GLY A 99 13.40 -15.15 -15.73
N ALA A 100 12.17 -14.90 -16.17
CA ALA A 100 11.31 -15.86 -16.88
C ALA A 100 11.36 -15.60 -18.40
#